data_AF-A0AAV5RAM6-F1
#
_entry.id   AF-A0AAV5RAM6-F1
#
_cell.length_a   1.000
_cell.length_b   1.000
_cell.length_c   1.000
_cell.angle_alpha   90.00
_cell.angle_beta   90.00
_cell.angle_gamma   90.00
#
_symmetry.space_group_name_H-M   'P 1'
#
loop_
_entity.id
_entity.type
_entity.pdbx_description
1 polymer ?
#
loop_
_entity_poly.entity_id
_entity_poly.type
_entity_poly.pdbx_seq_one_letter_code
_entity_poly.pdbx_strand_id
1 'polypeptide(L)'
;MSTTTEQIHNLIETLLHLGVQVHDFQGTPDAKRGLSNNINKTLNQLATLANSTENADVLIPADLLHYVQDGRNPDVYTREFVEVVRKVNQHLHGRGLAFQNFQSILAASLIQEFPELTQTVADIRRQTTPTNT
;
A
#
# COMPACT_ATOMS: atom_id res chain seq x y z
N MET A 1 -5.56 25.33 -10.92
CA MET A 1 -6.39 24.68 -9.89
C MET A 1 -5.45 24.28 -8.79
N SER A 2 -5.65 24.76 -7.56
CA SER A 2 -4.76 24.43 -6.44
C SER A 2 -4.90 22.94 -6.14
N THR A 3 -3.79 22.20 -6.11
CA THR A 3 -3.80 20.77 -5.79
C THR A 3 -4.34 20.54 -4.36
N THR A 4 -5.00 19.40 -4.08
CA THR A 4 -5.46 19.03 -2.72
C THR A 4 -4.35 19.23 -1.67
N THR A 5 -3.11 18.89 -2.04
CA THR A 5 -1.92 19.09 -1.24
C THR A 5 -1.71 20.56 -0.83
N GLU A 6 -1.82 21.51 -1.77
CA GLU A 6 -1.72 22.94 -1.45
C GLU A 6 -2.82 23.38 -0.49
N GLN A 7 -4.05 22.88 -0.66
CA GLN A 7 -5.17 23.20 0.23
C GLN A 7 -4.91 22.70 1.66
N ILE A 8 -4.35 21.50 1.83
CA ILE A 8 -3.95 20.95 3.13
C ILE A 8 -2.83 21.78 3.76
N HIS A 9 -1.79 22.15 3.01
CA HIS A 9 -0.72 23.01 3.52
C HIS A 9 -1.25 24.36 4.01
N ASN A 10 -2.09 25.01 3.20
CA ASN A 10 -2.72 26.29 3.55
C ASN A 10 -3.60 26.19 4.80
N LEU A 11 -4.29 25.06 5.01
CA LEU A 11 -5.07 24.80 6.21
C LEU A 11 -4.16 24.67 7.44
N ILE A 12 -3.08 23.89 7.35
CA ILE A 12 -2.10 23.71 8.43
C ILE A 12 -1.49 25.07 8.84
N GLU A 13 -1.08 25.89 7.87
CA GLU A 13 -0.56 27.24 8.14
C GLU A 13 -1.60 28.13 8.83
N THR A 14 -2.87 28.07 8.38
CA THR A 14 -3.94 28.85 9.00
C THR A 14 -4.21 28.39 10.44
N LEU A 15 -4.14 27.08 10.71
CA LEU A 15 -4.25 26.52 12.07
C LEU A 15 -3.07 26.94 12.97
N LEU A 16 -1.83 26.95 12.44
CA LEU A 16 -0.66 27.43 13.17
C LEU A 16 -0.80 28.93 13.53
N HIS A 17 -1.20 29.76 12.55
CA HIS A 17 -1.44 31.19 12.80
C HIS A 17 -2.56 31.40 13.83
N LEU A 18 -3.65 30.62 13.75
CA LEU A 18 -4.71 30.65 14.75
C LEU A 18 -4.17 30.32 16.15
N GLY A 19 -3.32 29.30 16.28
CA GLY A 19 -2.68 28.92 17.54
C GLY A 19 -1.86 30.06 18.15
N VAL A 20 -1.05 30.75 17.33
CA VAL A 20 -0.26 31.92 17.76
C VAL A 20 -1.16 33.08 18.19
N GLN A 21 -2.22 33.38 17.44
CA GLN A 21 -3.16 34.46 17.78
C GLN A 21 -3.91 34.22 19.09
N VAL A 22 -4.24 32.96 19.38
CA VAL A 22 -4.87 32.58 20.65
C VAL A 22 -3.87 32.66 21.80
N HIS A 23 -2.63 32.23 21.58
CA HIS A 23 -1.56 32.32 22.58
C HIS A 23 -1.25 33.77 22.97
N ASP A 24 -1.09 34.67 22.00
CA ASP A 24 -0.75 36.09 22.21
C ASP A 24 -1.99 37.01 22.23
N PHE A 25 -3.13 36.52 22.73
CA PHE A 25 -4.38 37.26 22.64
C PHE A 25 -4.39 38.49 23.57
N GLN A 26 -4.34 39.68 22.97
CA GLN A 26 -4.26 40.96 23.69
C GLN A 26 -5.61 41.52 24.18
N GLY A 27 -6.74 40.84 23.91
CA GLY A 27 -8.06 41.30 24.34
C GLY A 27 -8.60 42.54 23.64
N THR A 28 -7.89 43.07 22.65
CA THR A 28 -8.32 44.27 21.90
C THR A 28 -9.48 43.94 20.95
N PRO A 29 -10.33 44.93 20.59
CA PRO A 29 -11.39 44.74 19.60
C PRO A 29 -10.86 44.25 18.24
N ASP A 30 -9.66 44.71 17.85
CA ASP A 30 -9.00 44.28 16.62
C ASP A 30 -8.51 42.84 16.70
N ALA A 31 -7.91 42.43 17.82
CA ALA A 31 -7.52 41.05 18.05
C ALA A 31 -8.74 40.10 18.00
N LYS A 32 -9.87 40.52 18.59
CA LYS A 32 -11.13 39.74 18.54
C LYS A 32 -11.68 39.60 17.12
N ARG A 33 -11.61 40.67 16.32
CA ARG A 33 -12.03 40.64 14.90
C ARG A 33 -11.10 39.76 14.05
N GLY A 34 -9.79 39.91 14.22
CA GLY A 34 -8.79 39.09 13.53
C GLY A 34 -8.94 37.59 13.83
N LEU A 35 -9.13 37.24 15.10
CA LEU A 35 -9.37 35.87 15.53
C LEU A 35 -10.64 35.29 14.90
N SER A 36 -11.75 36.05 14.95
CA SER A 36 -13.01 35.64 14.33
C SER A 36 -12.85 35.40 12.82
N ASN A 37 -12.10 36.26 12.12
CA ASN A 37 -11.85 36.10 10.70
C ASN A 37 -11.03 34.84 10.39
N ASN A 38 -9.99 34.55 11.18
CA ASN A 38 -9.18 33.34 11.00
C ASN A 38 -9.97 32.06 11.31
N ILE A 39 -10.81 32.05 12.35
CA ILE A 39 -11.70 30.91 12.63
C ILE A 39 -12.63 30.64 11.44
N ASN A 40 -13.28 31.68 10.92
CA ASN A 40 -14.16 31.53 9.76
C ASN A 40 -13.39 31.05 8.51
N LYS A 41 -12.15 31.54 8.32
CA LYS A 41 -11.27 31.08 7.24
C LYS A 41 -10.95 29.58 7.38
N THR A 42 -10.57 29.12 8.57
CA THR A 42 -10.30 27.70 8.85
C THR A 42 -11.54 26.84 8.59
N LEU A 43 -12.72 27.27 9.04
CA LEU A 43 -13.98 26.55 8.81
C LEU A 43 -14.28 26.43 7.31
N ASN A 44 -14.13 27.52 6.55
CA ASN A 44 -14.35 27.51 5.11
C ASN A 44 -13.35 26.60 4.38
N GLN A 45 -12.08 26.62 4.78
CA GLN A 45 -11.04 25.74 4.21
C GLN A 45 -11.35 24.27 4.49
N LEU A 46 -11.75 23.93 5.72
CA LEU A 46 -12.12 22.57 6.11
C LEU A 46 -13.37 22.09 5.35
N ALA A 47 -14.39 22.94 5.24
CA ALA A 47 -15.60 22.63 4.48
C ALA A 47 -15.29 22.40 2.98
N THR A 48 -14.38 23.18 2.42
CA THR A 48 -13.94 23.00 1.02
C THR A 48 -13.20 21.68 0.82
N LEU A 49 -12.31 21.33 1.75
CA LEU A 49 -11.57 20.06 1.73
C LEU A 49 -12.47 18.83 1.95
N ALA A 50 -13.46 18.92 2.84
CA ALA A 50 -14.38 17.81 3.10
C ALA A 50 -15.29 17.49 1.90
N ASN A 51 -15.61 18.51 1.09
CA ASN A 51 -16.46 18.38 -0.08
C ASN A 51 -15.66 18.22 -1.40
N SER A 52 -14.33 18.16 -1.35
CA SER A 52 -13.53 17.98 -2.56
C SER A 52 -13.60 16.52 -3.02
N THR A 53 -14.17 16.30 -4.20
CA THR A 53 -14.37 14.96 -4.79
C THR A 53 -13.17 14.47 -5.60
N GLU A 54 -12.11 15.28 -5.73
CA GLU A 54 -10.98 14.99 -6.63
C GLU A 54 -10.13 13.77 -6.22
N ASN A 55 -10.31 13.22 -5.02
CA ASN A 55 -9.47 12.13 -4.50
C ASN A 55 -10.22 10.80 -4.30
N ALA A 56 -11.44 10.66 -4.85
CA ALA A 56 -12.31 9.52 -4.58
C ALA A 56 -11.84 8.18 -5.18
N ASP A 57 -10.89 8.19 -6.13
CA ASP A 57 -10.51 6.99 -6.88
C ASP A 57 -9.28 6.24 -6.31
N VAL A 58 -8.63 6.75 -5.26
CA VAL A 58 -7.44 6.10 -4.68
C VAL A 58 -7.84 5.17 -3.52
N LEU A 59 -7.68 3.87 -3.74
CA LEU A 59 -7.82 2.86 -2.68
C LEU A 59 -6.58 2.87 -1.79
N ILE A 60 -6.78 3.11 -0.50
CA ILE A 60 -5.71 3.11 0.50
C ILE A 60 -5.82 1.83 1.34
N PRO A 61 -4.76 1.00 1.41
CA PRO A 61 -4.74 -0.16 2.29
C PRO A 61 -4.92 0.24 3.76
N ALA A 62 -5.74 -0.50 4.52
CA ALA A 62 -5.97 -0.23 5.94
C ALA A 62 -4.66 -0.26 6.76
N ASP A 63 -3.75 -1.17 6.43
CA ASP A 63 -2.44 -1.27 7.08
C ASP A 63 -1.59 0.01 6.88
N LEU A 64 -1.69 0.66 5.73
CA LEU A 64 -0.99 1.92 5.47
C LEU A 64 -1.55 3.05 6.34
N LEU A 65 -2.87 3.05 6.62
CA LEU A 65 -3.48 4.00 7.56
C LEU A 65 -2.90 3.86 8.97
N HIS A 66 -2.67 2.63 9.43
CA HIS A 66 -2.02 2.39 10.72
C HIS A 66 -0.60 2.95 10.78
N TYR A 67 0.18 2.86 9.70
CA TYR A 67 1.53 3.45 9.66
C TYR A 67 1.47 4.96 9.87
N VAL A 68 0.51 5.64 9.24
CA VAL A 68 0.32 7.09 9.40
C VAL A 68 -0.14 7.43 10.83
N GLN A 69 -1.07 6.65 11.40
CA GLN A 69 -1.54 6.84 12.78
C GLN A 69 -0.43 6.70 13.81
N ASP A 70 0.49 5.76 13.60
CA ASP A 70 1.62 5.50 14.48
C ASP A 70 2.81 6.46 14.24
N GLY A 71 2.68 7.41 13.30
CA GLY A 71 3.74 8.35 12.93
C GLY A 71 4.91 7.71 12.17
N ARG A 72 4.71 6.52 11.60
CA ARG A 72 5.70 5.81 10.78
C ARG A 72 5.62 6.29 9.33
N ASN A 73 6.78 6.34 8.65
CA ASN A 73 6.81 6.69 7.22
C ASN A 73 6.05 5.61 6.40
N PRO A 74 4.99 5.97 5.63
CA PRO A 74 4.24 5.03 4.79
C PRO A 74 5.08 4.37 3.68
N ASP A 75 6.20 4.97 3.26
CA ASP A 75 7.11 4.35 2.29
C ASP A 75 7.69 3.02 2.79
N VAL A 76 7.77 2.87 4.12
CA VAL A 76 8.27 1.64 4.74
C VAL A 76 7.29 0.49 4.50
N TYR A 77 5.98 0.74 4.54
CA TYR A 77 4.97 -0.26 4.19
C TYR A 77 5.16 -0.74 2.75
N THR A 78 5.32 0.19 1.81
CA THR A 78 5.56 -0.13 0.40
C THR A 78 6.81 -0.98 0.21
N ARG A 79 7.91 -0.62 0.90
CA ARG A 79 9.16 -1.38 0.87
C ARG A 79 8.96 -2.81 1.40
N GLU A 80 8.36 -2.94 2.58
CA GLU A 80 8.09 -4.24 3.20
C GLU A 80 7.18 -5.10 2.34
N PHE A 81 6.16 -4.51 1.71
CA PHE A 81 5.27 -5.19 0.78
C PHE A 81 6.03 -5.76 -0.42
N VAL A 82 6.88 -4.95 -1.06
CA VAL A 82 7.71 -5.41 -2.18
C VAL A 82 8.68 -6.52 -1.75
N GLU A 83 9.28 -6.41 -0.57
CA GLU A 83 10.16 -7.43 0.00
C GLU A 83 9.42 -8.76 0.24
N VAL A 84 8.21 -8.71 0.80
CA VAL A 84 7.35 -9.88 1.00
C VAL A 84 6.98 -10.52 -0.33
N VAL A 85 6.52 -9.74 -1.31
CA VAL A 85 6.16 -10.24 -2.64
C VAL A 85 7.35 -10.92 -3.30
N ARG A 86 8.54 -10.31 -3.23
CA ARG A 86 9.77 -10.92 -3.76
C ARG A 86 10.08 -12.25 -3.07
N LYS A 87 10.03 -12.29 -1.74
CA LYS A 87 10.33 -13.50 -0.95
C LYS A 87 9.35 -14.61 -1.28
N VAL A 88 8.05 -14.31 -1.35
CA VAL A 88 7.00 -15.27 -1.71
C VAL A 88 7.20 -15.77 -3.13
N ASN A 89 7.48 -14.89 -4.10
CA ASN A 89 7.72 -15.29 -5.48
C ASN A 89 8.92 -16.25 -5.61
N GLN A 90 10.05 -15.91 -4.99
CA GLN A 90 11.23 -16.77 -4.98
C GLN A 90 10.95 -18.12 -4.30
N HIS A 91 10.22 -18.10 -3.19
CA HIS A 91 9.84 -19.31 -2.48
C HIS A 91 8.94 -20.22 -3.31
N LEU A 92 7.90 -19.67 -3.94
CA LEU A 92 6.99 -20.42 -4.81
C LEU A 92 7.71 -20.98 -6.04
N HIS A 93 8.58 -20.19 -6.66
CA HIS A 93 9.40 -20.63 -7.77
C HIS A 93 10.33 -21.79 -7.37
N GLY A 94 11.04 -21.65 -6.24
CA GLY A 94 11.91 -22.70 -5.70
C GLY A 94 11.15 -23.98 -5.37
N ARG A 95 9.94 -23.87 -4.80
CA ARG A 95 9.05 -25.02 -4.59
C ARG A 95 8.66 -25.68 -5.91
N GLY A 96 8.30 -24.90 -6.92
CA GLY A 96 8.00 -25.41 -8.26
C GLY A 96 9.14 -26.23 -8.85
N LEU A 97 10.36 -25.69 -8.80
CA LEU A 97 11.58 -26.40 -9.26
C LEU A 97 11.84 -27.67 -8.45
N ALA A 98 11.68 -27.63 -7.12
CA ALA A 98 11.87 -28.79 -6.27
C ALA A 98 10.89 -29.93 -6.62
N PHE A 99 9.62 -29.61 -6.87
CA PHE A 99 8.64 -30.60 -7.31
C PHE A 99 8.93 -31.17 -8.70
N GLN A 100 9.38 -30.34 -9.65
CA GLN A 100 9.80 -30.81 -10.98
C GLN A 100 11.01 -31.76 -10.90
N ASN A 101 11.98 -31.43 -10.05
CA ASN A 101 13.14 -32.28 -9.81
C ASN A 101 12.74 -33.59 -9.14
N PHE A 102 11.88 -33.53 -8.11
CA PHE A 102 11.35 -34.72 -7.45
C PHE A 102 10.59 -35.63 -8.43
N GLN A 103 9.71 -35.07 -9.25
CA GLN A 103 9.00 -35.82 -10.30
C GLN A 103 9.99 -36.50 -11.26
N SER A 104 11.04 -35.80 -11.68
CA SER A 104 12.02 -36.32 -12.62
C SER A 104 12.82 -37.50 -12.03
N ILE A 105 13.26 -37.37 -10.78
CA ILE A 105 13.98 -38.44 -10.06
C ILE A 105 13.05 -39.64 -9.84
N LEU A 106 11.83 -39.40 -9.35
CA LEU A 106 10.85 -40.46 -9.11
C LEU A 106 10.50 -41.22 -10.40
N ALA A 107 10.30 -40.50 -11.50
CA ALA A 107 10.05 -41.11 -12.81
C ALA A 107 11.23 -41.97 -13.27
N ALA A 108 12.47 -41.51 -13.11
CA ALA A 108 13.66 -42.27 -13.46
C ALA A 108 13.79 -43.56 -12.63
N SER A 109 13.61 -43.46 -11.30
CA SER A 109 13.64 -44.62 -10.40
C SER A 109 12.54 -45.63 -10.70
N LEU A 110 11.32 -45.18 -11.01
CA LEU A 110 10.22 -46.06 -11.38
C LEU A 110 10.48 -46.82 -12.68
N ILE A 111 11.04 -46.15 -13.70
CA ILE A 111 11.38 -46.79 -14.98
C ILE A 111 12.51 -47.81 -14.80
N GLN A 112 13.47 -47.52 -13.92
CA GLN A 112 14.58 -48.43 -13.63
C GLN A 112 14.11 -49.71 -12.94
N GLU A 113 13.22 -49.61 -11.96
CA GLU A 113 12.71 -50.78 -11.20
C GLU A 113 11.57 -51.51 -11.93
N PHE A 114 10.74 -50.79 -12.70
CA PHE A 114 9.57 -51.32 -13.40
C PHE A 114 9.54 -50.88 -14.87
N PRO A 115 10.33 -51.52 -15.75
CA PRO A 115 10.42 -51.14 -17.17
C PRO A 115 9.07 -51.14 -17.91
N GLU A 116 8.13 -51.98 -17.50
CA GLU A 116 6.78 -52.08 -18.07
C GLU A 116 5.94 -50.80 -17.87
N LEU A 117 6.27 -49.97 -16.87
CA LEU A 117 5.54 -48.73 -16.56
C LEU A 117 6.04 -47.51 -17.35
N THR A 118 7.05 -47.66 -18.21
CA THR A 118 7.71 -46.56 -18.93
C THR A 118 6.71 -45.67 -19.68
N GLN A 119 5.76 -46.27 -20.39
CA GLN A 119 4.79 -45.54 -21.19
C GLN A 119 3.83 -44.74 -20.30
N THR A 120 3.31 -45.36 -19.23
CA THR A 120 2.41 -44.71 -18.28
C THR A 120 3.07 -43.52 -17.57
N VAL A 121 4.33 -43.67 -17.14
CA VAL A 121 5.09 -42.58 -16.50
C VAL A 121 5.32 -41.42 -17.48
N ALA A 122 5.63 -41.71 -18.74
CA ALA A 122 5.81 -40.68 -19.77
C ALA A 122 4.51 -39.91 -20.07
N ASP A 123 3.37 -40.60 -20.09
CA ASP A 123 2.07 -40.00 -20.33
C ASP A 123 1.63 -39.12 -19.16
N ILE A 124 1.81 -39.56 -17.91
CA ILE A 124 1.55 -38.75 -16.71
C ILE A 124 2.42 -37.48 -16.72
N ARG A 125 3.70 -37.59 -17.09
CA ARG A 125 4.60 -36.43 -17.13
C ARG A 125 4.17 -35.42 -18.20
N ARG A 126 3.68 -35.87 -19.36
CA ARG A 126 3.12 -34.97 -20.39
C ARG A 126 1.87 -34.24 -19.87
N GLN A 127 0.97 -34.94 -19.19
CA GLN A 127 -0.26 -34.33 -18.67
C GLN A 127 -0.03 -33.34 -17.52
N THR A 128 1.04 -33.53 -16.75
CA THR A 128 1.32 -32.72 -15.54
C THR A 128 2.30 -31.58 -15.77
N THR A 129 2.92 -31.50 -16.94
CA THR A 129 3.79 -30.37 -17.30
C THR A 129 2.91 -29.20 -17.76
N PRO A 130 3.01 -28.02 -17.14
CA PRO A 130 2.23 -26.86 -17.56
C PRO A 130 2.57 -26.52 -19.01
N THR A 131 1.53 -26.44 -19.87
CA THR A 131 1.68 -25.98 -21.25
C THR A 131 1.83 -24.47 -21.19
N ASN A 132 2.98 -23.92 -21.59
CA ASN A 132 3.15 -22.47 -21.72
C ASN A 132 2.22 -21.98 -22.85
N THR A 133 1.06 -21.43 -22.47
CA THR A 133 0.25 -20.49 -23.27
C THR A 133 0.47 -19.09 -22.75
#